data_AF-A0A3N7F5R9-F1
#
_entry.id   AF-A0A3N7F5R9-F1
#
_cell.length_a   1.000
_cell.length_b   1.000
_cell.length_c   1.000
_cell.angle_alpha   90.00
_cell.angle_beta   90.00
_cell.angle_gamma   90.00
#
_symmetry.space_group_name_H-M   'P 1'
#
loop_
_entity.id
_entity.type
_entity.pdbx_description
1 polymer ?
#
loop_
_entity_poly.entity_id
_entity_poly.type
_entity_poly.pdbx_seq_one_letter_code
_entity_poly.pdbx_strand_id
1 'polypeptide(L)'
;MTEDPKKYKINDYLNQLNVREYRMAVQIIPKILGVSLNTFHNYRNILWNSTQDIPYEKVVMFEQLFDMRSGELINNSISVKKLKDLFQSGTQLLEEGEERPR
;
A
#
# COMPACT_ATOMS: atom_id res chain seq x y z
N MET A 1 -0.97 -22.34 10.69
CA MET A 1 -1.60 -21.01 10.59
C MET A 1 -0.75 -20.22 9.61
N THR A 2 -1.25 -19.98 8.41
CA THR A 2 -0.53 -19.18 7.41
C THR A 2 -0.75 -17.72 7.80
N GLU A 3 0.29 -17.06 8.30
CA GLU A 3 0.21 -15.63 8.62
C GLU A 3 -0.08 -14.86 7.33
N ASP A 4 -1.00 -13.88 7.39
CA ASP A 4 -1.29 -13.02 6.25
C ASP A 4 -0.02 -12.26 5.82
N PRO A 5 0.22 -12.08 4.52
CA PRO A 5 1.40 -11.38 4.04
C PRO A 5 1.37 -9.91 4.50
N LYS A 6 2.57 -9.34 4.68
CA LYS A 6 2.72 -7.92 4.98
C LYS A 6 2.22 -7.09 3.81
N LYS A 7 1.53 -5.98 4.09
CA LYS A 7 0.98 -5.08 3.08
C LYS A 7 2.07 -4.30 2.32
N TYR A 8 3.18 -4.00 2.99
CA TYR A 8 4.26 -3.16 2.49
C TYR A 8 5.64 -3.84 2.59
N LYS A 9 6.53 -3.54 1.63
CA LYS A 9 7.91 -4.04 1.50
C LYS A 9 8.93 -3.39 2.43
N ILE A 10 8.48 -2.68 3.47
CA ILE A 10 9.37 -1.93 4.36
C ILE A 10 10.37 -2.89 5.05
N ASN A 11 9.90 -4.04 5.54
CA ASN A 11 10.80 -5.04 6.13
C ASN A 11 11.74 -5.65 5.09
N ASP A 12 11.26 -5.89 3.88
CA ASP A 12 12.05 -6.52 2.82
C ASP A 12 13.24 -5.64 2.45
N TYR A 13 13.03 -4.32 2.37
CA TYR A 13 14.12 -3.35 2.20
C TYR A 13 15.07 -3.34 3.41
N LEU A 14 14.54 -3.21 4.63
CA LEU A 14 15.36 -3.12 5.83
C LEU A 14 16.21 -4.38 6.05
N ASN A 15 15.70 -5.56 5.72
CA ASN A 15 16.39 -6.84 5.89
C ASN A 15 17.57 -7.02 4.92
N GLN A 16 17.66 -6.21 3.86
CA GLN A 16 18.80 -6.20 2.94
C GLN A 16 19.97 -5.37 3.49
N LEU A 17 19.73 -4.52 4.48
CA LEU A 17 20.75 -3.70 5.13
C LEU A 17 21.59 -4.54 6.09
N ASN A 18 22.85 -4.12 6.30
CA ASN A 18 23.64 -4.73 7.38
C ASN A 18 23.14 -4.31 8.77
N VAL A 19 23.57 -5.00 9.83
CA VAL A 19 23.09 -4.77 11.21
C VAL A 19 23.26 -3.31 11.67
N ARG A 20 24.33 -2.64 11.24
CA ARG A 20 24.60 -1.25 11.62
C ARG A 20 23.65 -0.31 10.89
N GLU A 21 23.52 -0.46 9.59
CA GLU A 21 22.60 0.31 8.75
C GLU A 21 21.16 0.12 9.17
N TYR A 22 20.74 -1.11 9.45
CA TYR A 22 19.41 -1.42 9.96
C TYR A 22 19.10 -0.63 11.25
N ARG A 23 20.02 -0.66 12.23
CA ARG A 23 19.85 0.09 13.49
C ARG A 23 19.75 1.59 13.25
N MET A 24 20.54 2.13 12.32
CA MET A 24 20.48 3.54 11.96
C MET A 24 19.17 3.88 11.24
N ALA A 25 18.74 3.07 10.27
CA ALA A 25 17.52 3.25 9.51
C ALA A 25 16.28 3.28 10.43
N VAL A 26 16.19 2.35 11.38
CA VAL A 26 15.11 2.31 12.37
C VAL A 26 15.04 3.58 13.24
N GLN A 27 16.16 4.29 13.43
CA GLN A 27 16.18 5.55 14.19
C GLN A 27 15.96 6.79 13.31
N ILE A 28 16.41 6.77 12.06
CA ILE A 28 16.39 7.91 11.14
C ILE A 28 15.04 8.03 10.44
N ILE A 29 14.51 6.92 9.92
CA ILE A 29 13.28 6.93 9.10
C ILE A 29 12.09 7.53 9.87
N PRO A 30 11.79 7.16 11.13
CA PRO A 30 10.67 7.76 11.86
C PRO A 30 10.80 9.28 12.00
N LYS A 31 12.03 9.79 12.18
CA LYS A 31 12.30 11.23 12.29
C LYS A 31 12.06 11.96 10.98
N ILE A 32 12.51 11.39 9.86
CA ILE A 32 12.28 11.95 8.52
C ILE A 32 10.78 11.99 8.23
N LEU A 33 10.06 10.91 8.54
CA LEU A 33 8.61 10.82 8.33
C LEU A 33 7.79 11.69 9.31
N GLY A 34 8.40 12.21 10.38
CA GLY A 34 7.71 12.96 11.42
C GLY A 34 6.74 12.10 12.24
N VAL A 35 7.06 10.81 12.45
CA VAL A 35 6.21 9.85 13.18
C VAL A 35 6.92 9.26 14.39
N SER A 36 6.14 8.76 15.35
CA SER A 36 6.71 8.03 16.50
C SER A 36 7.34 6.71 16.06
N LEU A 37 8.30 6.21 16.85
CA LEU A 37 8.89 4.88 16.62
C LEU A 37 7.82 3.77 16.62
N ASN A 38 6.80 3.90 17.48
CA ASN A 38 5.68 2.96 17.53
C ASN A 38 4.86 2.99 16.24
N THR A 39 4.58 4.18 15.70
CA THR A 39 3.89 4.33 14.41
C THR A 39 4.69 3.70 13.27
N PHE A 40 6.02 3.89 13.26
CA PHE A 40 6.88 3.23 12.30
C PHE A 40 6.87 1.70 12.44
N HIS A 41 6.87 1.19 13.68
CA HIS A 41 6.71 -0.25 13.94
C HIS A 41 5.35 -0.78 13.46
N ASN A 42 4.28 0.01 13.55
CA ASN A 42 2.99 -0.36 13.00
C ASN A 42 3.05 -0.42 11.46
N TYR A 43 3.59 0.62 10.82
CA TYR A 43 3.71 0.70 9.35
C TYR A 43 4.42 -0.51 8.74
N ARG A 44 5.56 -0.91 9.30
CA ARG A 44 6.30 -2.10 8.81
C ARG A 44 5.59 -3.43 9.05
N ASN A 45 4.54 -3.46 9.87
CA ASN A 45 3.87 -4.69 10.29
C ASN A 45 2.43 -4.84 9.81
N ILE A 46 1.87 -3.84 9.11
CA ILE A 46 0.51 -3.89 8.56
C ILE A 46 0.36 -5.14 7.70
N LEU A 47 -0.68 -5.91 7.99
CA LEU A 47 -1.06 -7.10 7.21
C LEU A 47 -1.93 -6.69 6.03
N TRP A 48 -1.90 -7.47 4.95
CA TRP A 48 -2.65 -7.19 3.73
C TRP A 48 -4.16 -7.01 3.97
N ASN A 49 -4.75 -7.85 4.82
CA ASN A 49 -6.17 -7.83 5.19
C ASN A 49 -6.52 -6.79 6.28
N SER A 50 -5.54 -6.02 6.77
CA SER A 50 -5.78 -5.02 7.78
C SER A 50 -6.48 -3.79 7.18
N THR A 51 -7.41 -3.22 7.96
CA THR A 51 -8.03 -1.92 7.66
C THR A 51 -7.08 -0.75 7.89
N GLN A 52 -5.97 -0.98 8.59
CA GLN A 52 -4.95 0.04 8.82
C GLN A 52 -4.19 0.34 7.53
N ASP A 53 -3.80 1.60 7.38
CA ASP A 53 -2.99 2.02 6.25
C ASP A 53 -1.95 3.07 6.61
N ILE A 54 -0.95 3.19 5.74
CA ILE A 54 0.03 4.26 5.80
C ILE A 54 -0.56 5.47 5.04
N PRO A 55 -0.56 6.69 5.61
CA PRO A 55 -0.95 7.87 4.86
C PRO A 55 -0.15 8.01 3.56
N TYR A 56 -0.82 8.36 2.46
CA TYR A 56 -0.19 8.38 1.13
C TYR A 56 1.09 9.22 1.06
N GLU A 57 1.11 10.38 1.72
CA GLU A 57 2.33 11.21 1.83
C GLU A 57 3.53 10.39 2.36
N LYS A 58 3.31 9.58 3.40
CA LYS A 58 4.38 8.76 3.98
C LYS A 58 4.78 7.60 3.07
N VAL A 59 3.84 7.03 2.31
CA VAL A 59 4.14 6.02 1.27
C VAL A 59 5.09 6.61 0.23
N VAL A 60 4.79 7.80 -0.30
CA VAL A 60 5.67 8.49 -1.28
C VAL A 60 7.05 8.77 -0.68
N MET A 61 7.11 9.23 0.57
CA MET A 61 8.39 9.45 1.26
C MET A 61 9.19 8.15 1.41
N PHE A 62 8.55 7.02 1.73
CA PHE A 62 9.21 5.72 1.78
C PHE A 62 9.78 5.32 0.42
N GLU A 63 9.00 5.47 -0.65
CA GLU A 63 9.44 5.15 -2.01
C GLU A 63 10.65 5.99 -2.41
N GLN A 64 10.66 7.28 -2.09
CA GLN A 64 11.82 8.15 -2.31
C GLN A 64 13.03 7.77 -1.45
N LEU A 65 12.82 7.42 -0.18
CA LEU A 65 13.91 7.01 0.74
C LEU A 65 14.56 5.69 0.33
N PHE A 66 13.80 4.80 -0.31
CA PHE A 66 14.25 3.48 -0.73
C PHE A 66 14.61 3.40 -2.22
N ASP A 67 14.57 4.54 -2.92
CA ASP A 67 14.81 4.63 -4.37
C ASP A 67 13.91 3.67 -5.19
N MET A 68 12.64 3.58 -4.80
CA MET A 68 11.61 2.77 -5.45
C MET A 68 10.72 3.62 -6.35
N ARG A 69 10.12 3.02 -7.40
CA ARG A 69 9.13 3.72 -8.22
C ARG A 69 7.80 3.84 -7.49
N SER A 70 6.99 4.82 -7.89
CA SER A 70 5.67 5.04 -7.30
C SER A 70 4.79 3.80 -7.41
N GLY A 71 4.23 3.38 -6.27
CA GLY A 71 3.43 2.17 -6.13
C GLY A 71 4.21 0.88 -5.90
N GLU A 72 5.54 0.90 -5.87
CA GLU A 72 6.34 -0.34 -5.67
C GLU A 72 6.47 -0.76 -4.21
N LEU A 73 6.19 0.16 -3.26
CA LEU A 73 6.25 -0.14 -1.83
C LEU A 73 5.22 -1.20 -1.40
N ILE A 74 4.10 -1.33 -2.12
CA ILE A 74 3.07 -2.31 -1.83
C ILE A 74 3.53 -3.72 -2.23
N ASN A 75 3.18 -4.72 -1.40
CA ASN A 75 3.57 -6.11 -1.67
C ASN A 75 2.77 -6.75 -2.80
N ASN A 76 1.46 -6.49 -2.84
CA ASN A 76 0.58 -7.06 -3.85
C ASN A 76 0.14 -5.97 -4.83
N SER A 77 0.30 -6.23 -6.13
CA SER A 77 -0.21 -5.34 -7.16
C SER A 77 -1.73 -5.36 -7.17
N ILE A 78 -2.34 -4.19 -7.02
CA ILE A 78 -3.78 -4.02 -7.20
C ILE A 78 -4.00 -3.68 -8.67
N SER A 79 -4.64 -4.58 -9.41
CA SER A 79 -5.05 -4.31 -10.78
C SER A 79 -6.57 -4.12 -10.83
N VAL A 80 -6.99 -3.00 -11.40
CA VAL A 80 -8.40 -2.71 -11.65
C VAL A 80 -8.53 -2.40 -13.14
N LYS A 81 -9.60 -2.91 -13.76
CA LYS A 81 -9.92 -2.59 -15.15
C LYS A 81 -10.07 -1.08 -15.29
N LYS A 82 -9.64 -0.53 -16.42
CA LYS A 82 -9.83 0.90 -16.67
C LYS A 82 -11.32 1.18 -16.79
N LEU A 83 -11.74 2.34 -16.29
CA LEU A 83 -13.15 2.75 -16.33
C LEU A 83 -13.73 2.71 -17.75
N LYS A 84 -12.92 3.07 -18.75
CA LYS A 84 -13.31 3.01 -20.17
C LYS A 84 -13.65 1.59 -20.64
N ASP A 85 -12.92 0.59 -20.18
CA ASP A 85 -13.15 -0.81 -20.51
C ASP A 85 -14.41 -1.33 -19.78
N LEU A 86 -14.71 -0.78 -18.61
CA LEU A 86 -15.95 -1.07 -17.87
C LEU A 86 -17.19 -0.51 -18.58
N PHE A 87 -17.11 0.66 -19.22
CA PHE A 87 -18.24 1.20 -19.99
C PHE A 87 -18.59 0.35 -21.21
N GLN A 88 -17.60 -0.26 -21.85
CA GLN A 88 -17.82 -1.18 -22.98
C GLN A 88 -18.40 -2.53 -22.55
N SER A 89 -18.19 -2.92 -21.29
CA SER A 89 -18.76 -4.14 -20.70
C SER A 89 -20.07 -3.91 -19.94
N GLY A 90 -20.40 -2.65 -19.61
CA GLY A 90 -21.65 -2.25 -18.95
C GLY A 90 -22.85 -2.08 -19.88
N THR A 91 -22.68 -2.11 -21.20
CA THR A 91 -23.77 -2.00 -22.18
C THR A 91 -24.68 -3.25 -22.23
N GLN A 92 -24.40 -4.30 -21.45
CA GLN A 92 -25.28 -5.48 -21.32
C GLN A 92 -26.07 -5.54 -20.00
N LEU A 93 -25.96 -4.55 -19.11
CA LEU A 93 -26.59 -4.59 -17.77
C LEU A 93 -27.57 -3.44 -17.48
N LEU A 94 -27.94 -2.63 -18.49
CA LEU A 94 -28.84 -1.47 -18.32
C LEU A 94 -30.07 -1.50 -19.25
N GLU A 95 -30.49 -2.67 -19.74
CA GLU A 95 -31.75 -2.83 -20.52
C GLU A 95 -32.91 -3.48 -19.75
N GLU A 96 -32.84 -3.64 -18.43
CA GLU A 96 -33.98 -4.09 -17.62
C GLU A 96 -34.31 -3.05 -16.55
N GLY A 97 -35.12 -2.06 -16.91
CA GLY A 97 -35.55 -1.05 -15.94
C GLY A 97 -36.35 0.15 -16.47
N GLU A 98 -37.08 0.02 -17.59
CA GLU A 98 -38.14 0.97 -17.93
C GLU A 98 -39.51 0.28 -17.83
N GLU A 99 -40.12 0.35 -16.65
CA GLU A 99 -41.56 0.39 -16.55
C GLU A 99 -41.95 1.36 -15.43
N ARG A 100 -42.22 2.62 -15.80
CA ARG A 100 -42.98 3.55 -14.97
C ARG A 100 -44.46 3.39 -15.32
N PRO A 101 -45.34 2.94 -14.41
CA PRO A 101 -46.76 3.20 -14.58
C PRO A 101 -47.10 4.61 -14.09
N ARG A 102 -48.06 5.20 -14.80
CA ARG A 102 -48.57 6.58 -14.65
C ARG A 102 -49.41 6.77 -13.39
#